data_AF-A0A0G4IKB7-F1
#
_entry.id   AF-A0A0G4IKB7-F1
#
_cell.length_a   1.000
_cell.length_b   1.000
_cell.length_c   1.000
_cell.angle_alpha   90.00
_cell.angle_beta   90.00
_cell.angle_gamma   90.00
#
_symmetry.space_group_name_H-M   'P 1'
#
loop_
_entity.id
_entity.type
_entity.pdbx_description
1 polymer ?
#
loop_
_entity_poly.entity_id
_entity_poly.type
_entity_poly.pdbx_seq_one_letter_code
_entity_poly.pdbx_strand_id
1 'polypeptide(L)'
;MNLPVSHTGFLEKRSGSTGSKYQPRFFIHHGRFLSYYFKPGDSMPLGVIDLAKAKIEVPGELSRLREHEFRISNYSKIYHLVGSSDADVETWTRLLSDAITRHEGKAADPEPTVVMPPKWFDLSKNIHRGHLRKQGGSRPSWTARYFVLVDGDHPTMYYFKDIPEGHSIHCLGAIALAGATLVTAIDGRPHAFSIMTRDRQYVFEATDDADYQAWITVLRGATAEERAE
;
A
#
# COMPACT_ATOMS: atom_id res chain seq x y z
N MET A 1 3.38 -12.00 -10.66
CA MET A 1 4.57 -11.10 -10.60
C MET A 1 4.38 -10.12 -9.44
N ASN A 2 5.41 -9.84 -8.64
CA ASN A 2 5.34 -8.83 -7.56
C ASN A 2 5.19 -7.45 -8.22
N LEU A 3 4.10 -6.73 -8.01
CA LEU A 3 3.94 -5.38 -8.57
C LEU A 3 4.58 -4.39 -7.58
N PRO A 4 5.77 -3.84 -7.85
CA PRO A 4 6.31 -2.77 -7.01
C PRO A 4 5.37 -1.56 -7.03
N VAL A 5 5.60 -0.62 -6.12
CA VAL A 5 5.11 0.75 -6.32
C VAL A 5 5.53 1.18 -7.72
N SER A 6 4.55 1.41 -8.57
CA SER A 6 4.78 1.64 -10.00
C SER A 6 5.02 3.11 -10.29
N HIS A 7 4.49 4.01 -9.44
CA HIS A 7 4.76 5.44 -9.51
C HIS A 7 4.41 6.19 -8.23
N THR A 8 5.15 7.26 -7.95
CA THR A 8 4.84 8.20 -6.86
C THR A 8 5.13 9.63 -7.30
N GLY A 9 4.40 10.60 -6.75
CA GLY A 9 4.62 12.01 -7.08
C GLY A 9 3.54 12.92 -6.50
N PHE A 10 3.76 14.23 -6.60
CA PHE A 10 2.73 15.20 -6.24
C PHE A 10 1.78 15.44 -7.41
N LEU A 11 0.48 15.47 -7.11
CA LEU A 11 -0.55 15.98 -8.01
C LEU A 11 -1.39 17.01 -7.27
N GLU A 12 -1.85 18.06 -7.96
CA GLU A 12 -2.88 18.91 -7.38
C GLU A 12 -4.25 18.21 -7.48
N LYS A 13 -4.90 17.98 -6.34
CA LYS A 13 -6.22 17.33 -6.29
C LYS A 13 -7.29 18.33 -5.87
N ARG A 14 -8.33 18.50 -6.69
CA ARG A 14 -9.49 19.35 -6.34
C ARG A 14 -10.14 18.94 -5.01
N SER A 15 -10.43 19.90 -4.14
CA SER A 15 -11.00 19.67 -2.81
C SER A 15 -12.53 19.59 -2.85
N GLY A 16 -13.12 18.55 -2.24
CA GLY A 16 -14.57 18.44 -2.00
C GLY A 16 -15.44 18.22 -3.24
N SER A 17 -16.71 17.87 -3.00
CA SER A 17 -17.73 17.69 -4.05
C SER A 17 -18.19 19.01 -4.67
N THR A 18 -17.99 20.12 -3.96
CA THR A 18 -18.46 21.47 -4.30
C THR A 18 -17.33 22.51 -4.37
N GLY A 19 -16.08 22.13 -4.07
CA GLY A 19 -14.96 23.06 -4.02
C GLY A 19 -14.24 23.22 -5.35
N SER A 20 -13.80 24.44 -5.64
CA SER A 20 -12.98 24.79 -6.82
C SER A 20 -11.46 24.82 -6.53
N LYS A 21 -11.06 24.68 -5.26
CA LYS A 21 -9.66 24.78 -4.86
C LYS A 21 -8.90 23.49 -5.13
N TYR A 22 -7.69 23.61 -5.65
CA TYR A 22 -6.75 22.51 -5.83
C TYR A 22 -5.74 22.52 -4.69
N GLN A 23 -5.36 21.33 -4.21
CA GLN A 23 -4.38 21.19 -3.15
C GLN A 23 -3.37 20.11 -3.50
N PRO A 24 -2.07 20.33 -3.27
CA PRO A 24 -1.06 19.31 -3.52
C PRO A 24 -1.28 18.13 -2.59
N ARG A 25 -1.21 16.93 -3.15
CA ARG A 25 -1.20 15.67 -2.40
C ARG A 25 -0.15 14.77 -2.99
N PHE A 26 0.51 14.00 -2.13
CA PHE A 26 1.46 12.99 -2.56
C PHE A 26 0.71 11.72 -2.90
N PHE A 27 0.76 11.28 -4.15
CA PHE A 27 0.11 10.09 -4.65
C PHE A 27 1.10 8.93 -4.75
N ILE A 28 0.62 7.74 -4.45
CA ILE A 28 1.34 6.48 -4.62
C ILE A 28 0.41 5.51 -5.35
N HIS A 29 0.84 5.03 -6.51
CA HIS A 29 0.21 3.92 -7.22
C HIS A 29 0.87 2.61 -6.78
N HIS A 30 0.08 1.73 -6.16
CA HIS A 30 0.53 0.45 -5.60
C HIS A 30 -0.53 -0.64 -5.85
N GLY A 31 -0.14 -1.69 -6.58
CA GLY A 31 -1.05 -2.75 -7.03
C GLY A 31 -2.34 -2.19 -7.64
N ARG A 32 -3.49 -2.60 -7.10
CA ARG A 32 -4.84 -2.16 -7.48
C ARG A 32 -5.22 -0.74 -7.04
N PHE A 33 -4.42 -0.08 -6.21
CA PHE A 33 -4.82 1.15 -5.53
C PHE A 33 -4.00 2.36 -5.93
N LEU A 34 -4.67 3.50 -5.99
CA LEU A 34 -4.04 4.82 -5.99
C LEU A 34 -4.37 5.52 -4.67
N SER A 35 -3.41 5.56 -3.77
CA SER A 35 -3.53 6.21 -2.46
C SER A 35 -2.93 7.60 -2.49
N TYR A 36 -3.52 8.54 -1.75
CA TYR A 36 -2.96 9.89 -1.60
C TYR A 36 -2.82 10.32 -0.15
N TYR A 37 -1.78 11.08 0.11
CA TYR A 37 -1.29 11.45 1.43
C TYR A 37 -1.11 12.97 1.53
N PHE A 38 -0.99 13.47 2.75
CA PHE A 38 -0.64 14.87 2.94
C PHE A 38 0.79 15.14 2.44
N LYS A 39 1.73 14.24 2.77
CA LYS A 39 3.14 14.32 2.36
C LYS A 39 3.77 12.92 2.20
N PRO A 40 4.96 12.81 1.58
CA PRO A 40 5.71 11.57 1.52
C PRO A 40 5.99 10.98 2.92
N GLY A 41 5.87 9.65 3.05
CA GLY A 41 6.18 8.92 4.28
C GLY A 41 5.08 8.94 5.37
N ASP A 42 3.93 9.56 5.10
CA ASP A 42 2.76 9.43 5.98
C ASP A 42 2.25 7.98 5.98
N SER A 43 1.96 7.43 7.16
CA SER A 43 1.47 6.04 7.24
C SER A 43 0.00 5.89 6.86
N MET A 44 -0.82 6.93 7.05
CA MET A 44 -2.27 6.89 6.83
C MET A 44 -2.62 7.68 5.56
N PRO A 45 -3.26 7.05 4.55
CA PRO A 45 -3.74 7.77 3.40
C PRO A 45 -4.91 8.68 3.78
N LEU A 46 -4.99 9.84 3.13
CA LEU A 46 -6.15 10.73 3.17
C LEU A 46 -7.30 10.23 2.28
N GLY A 47 -7.02 9.27 1.41
CA GLY A 47 -8.00 8.53 0.63
C GLY A 47 -7.34 7.57 -0.33
N VAL A 48 -8.15 6.63 -0.79
CA VAL A 48 -7.74 5.50 -1.63
C VAL A 48 -8.72 5.41 -2.78
N ILE A 49 -8.19 5.23 -4.00
CA ILE A 49 -8.97 5.00 -5.20
C ILE A 49 -8.73 3.54 -5.62
N ASP A 50 -9.80 2.74 -5.63
CA ASP A 50 -9.80 1.36 -6.14
C ASP A 50 -9.85 1.39 -7.67
N LEU A 51 -8.74 1.05 -8.33
CA LEU A 51 -8.61 1.16 -9.78
C LEU A 51 -9.43 0.11 -10.54
N ALA A 52 -9.77 -1.02 -9.91
CA ALA A 52 -10.67 -2.01 -10.51
C ALA A 52 -12.10 -1.49 -10.74
N LYS A 53 -12.47 -0.41 -10.05
CA LYS A 53 -13.78 0.26 -10.12
C LYS A 53 -13.65 1.66 -10.72
N ALA A 54 -12.51 1.98 -11.29
CA ALA A 54 -12.21 3.30 -11.79
C ALA A 54 -12.27 3.37 -13.32
N LYS A 55 -12.53 4.57 -13.83
CA LYS A 55 -12.32 4.95 -15.22
C LYS A 55 -11.44 6.19 -15.24
N ILE A 56 -10.55 6.26 -16.21
CA ILE A 56 -9.67 7.41 -16.41
C ILE A 56 -10.11 8.17 -17.67
N GLU A 57 -10.18 9.49 -17.56
CA GLU A 57 -10.44 10.42 -18.66
C GLU A 57 -9.16 11.20 -18.90
N VAL A 58 -8.50 10.89 -20.02
CA VAL A 58 -7.30 11.59 -20.49
C VAL A 58 -7.76 12.80 -21.33
N PRO A 59 -7.24 14.01 -21.08
CA PRO A 59 -7.57 15.18 -21.89
C PRO A 59 -7.13 14.97 -23.35
N GLY A 60 -8.07 15.04 -24.30
CA GLY A 60 -7.78 15.15 -25.73
C GLY A 60 -7.74 16.61 -26.21
N GLU A 61 -7.45 16.86 -27.49
CA GLU A 61 -7.32 18.22 -28.07
C GLU A 61 -8.56 19.11 -27.88
N LEU A 62 -9.75 18.51 -27.86
CA LEU A 62 -11.03 19.21 -27.69
C LEU A 62 -11.49 19.28 -26.23
N SER A 63 -10.64 18.85 -25.30
CA SER A 63 -10.92 18.84 -23.86
C SER A 63 -11.12 20.25 -23.33
N ARG A 64 -12.11 20.42 -22.45
CA ARG A 64 -12.31 21.66 -21.67
C ARG A 64 -11.69 21.59 -20.27
N LEU A 65 -10.85 20.58 -20.03
CA LEU A 65 -10.11 20.47 -18.79
C LEU A 65 -9.06 21.58 -18.72
N ARG A 66 -8.64 21.90 -17.49
CA ARG A 66 -7.48 22.75 -17.27
C ARG A 66 -6.25 22.10 -17.91
N GLU A 67 -5.27 22.91 -18.26
CA GLU A 67 -3.94 22.44 -18.65
C GLU A 67 -3.38 21.45 -17.64
N HIS A 68 -2.80 20.35 -18.13
CA HIS A 68 -2.30 19.22 -17.35
C HIS A 68 -3.33 18.52 -16.43
N GLU A 69 -4.63 18.75 -16.61
CA GLU A 69 -5.67 18.09 -15.81
C GLU A 69 -6.17 16.80 -16.47
N PHE A 70 -6.22 15.73 -15.70
CA PHE A 70 -6.89 14.48 -16.03
C PHE A 70 -7.86 14.08 -14.92
N ARG A 71 -8.77 13.16 -15.20
CA ARG A 71 -9.77 12.71 -14.21
C ARG A 71 -9.73 11.22 -14.00
N ILE A 72 -9.92 10.84 -12.74
CA ILE A 72 -10.22 9.45 -12.36
C ILE A 72 -11.59 9.46 -11.72
N SER A 73 -12.49 8.60 -12.20
CA SER A 73 -13.84 8.48 -11.68
C SER A 73 -14.07 7.07 -11.16
N ASN A 74 -14.81 6.95 -10.06
CA ASN A 74 -15.44 5.70 -9.64
C ASN A 74 -16.96 5.95 -9.52
N TYR A 75 -17.71 4.93 -9.08
CA TYR A 75 -19.18 5.02 -8.98
C TYR A 75 -19.70 6.16 -8.08
N SER A 76 -18.89 6.70 -7.17
CA SER A 76 -19.33 7.70 -6.19
C SER A 76 -18.65 9.06 -6.32
N LYS A 77 -17.54 9.15 -7.06
CA LYS A 77 -16.70 10.35 -7.05
C LYS A 77 -15.85 10.49 -8.31
N ILE A 78 -15.72 11.74 -8.77
CA ILE A 78 -14.75 12.14 -9.80
C ILE A 78 -13.63 12.92 -9.12
N TYR A 79 -12.40 12.46 -9.32
CA TYR A 79 -11.16 13.08 -8.88
C TYR A 79 -10.58 13.85 -10.05
N HIS A 80 -10.45 15.17 -9.87
CA HIS A 80 -9.74 16.04 -10.80
C HIS A 80 -8.31 16.20 -10.31
N LEU A 81 -7.36 15.79 -11.13
CA LEU A 81 -5.94 15.71 -10.81
C LEU A 81 -5.15 16.51 -11.84
N VAL A 82 -4.20 17.32 -11.37
CA VAL A 82 -3.36 18.17 -12.23
C VAL A 82 -1.91 17.76 -12.04
N GLY A 83 -1.27 17.39 -13.15
CA GLY A 83 0.16 17.13 -13.22
C GLY A 83 0.98 18.41 -13.32
N SER A 84 2.29 18.27 -13.14
CA SER A 84 3.25 19.38 -13.24
C SER A 84 3.65 19.73 -14.68
N SER A 85 3.43 18.81 -15.62
CA SER A 85 3.73 18.96 -17.05
C SER A 85 2.97 17.91 -17.88
N ASP A 86 2.97 18.04 -19.21
CA ASP A 86 2.40 17.04 -20.11
C ASP A 86 3.04 15.65 -19.92
N ALA A 87 4.37 15.60 -19.75
CA ALA A 87 5.08 14.34 -19.53
C ALA A 87 4.70 13.66 -18.19
N ASP A 88 4.41 14.46 -17.16
CA ASP A 88 3.93 13.98 -15.86
C ASP A 88 2.51 13.40 -16.02
N VAL A 89 1.61 14.12 -16.70
CA VAL A 89 0.25 13.64 -17.00
C VAL A 89 0.26 12.37 -17.85
N GLU A 90 1.10 12.31 -18.89
CA GLU A 90 1.26 11.14 -19.74
C GLU A 90 1.71 9.93 -18.91
N THR A 91 2.71 10.13 -18.04
CA THR A 91 3.22 9.06 -17.17
C THR A 91 2.14 8.53 -16.23
N TRP A 92 1.43 9.42 -15.53
CA TRP A 92 0.34 9.04 -14.64
C TRP A 92 -0.79 8.33 -15.40
N THR A 93 -1.29 8.94 -16.47
CA THR A 93 -2.45 8.41 -17.20
C THR A 93 -2.16 7.07 -17.85
N ARG A 94 -0.97 6.87 -18.41
CA ARG A 94 -0.54 5.58 -18.96
C ARG A 94 -0.52 4.49 -17.89
N LEU A 95 0.20 4.71 -16.78
CA LEU A 95 0.34 3.70 -15.72
C LEU A 95 -0.98 3.37 -15.04
N LEU A 96 -1.84 4.37 -14.85
CA LEU A 96 -3.17 4.17 -14.26
C LEU A 96 -4.12 3.48 -15.23
N SER A 97 -4.06 3.77 -16.53
CA SER A 97 -4.83 3.05 -17.55
C SER A 97 -4.45 1.57 -17.60
N ASP A 98 -3.16 1.27 -17.54
CA ASP A 98 -2.64 -0.12 -17.50
C ASP A 98 -3.15 -0.85 -16.26
N ALA A 99 -3.16 -0.20 -15.09
CA ALA A 99 -3.66 -0.79 -13.86
C ALA A 99 -5.17 -0.96 -13.83
N ILE A 100 -5.94 0.03 -14.30
CA ILE A 100 -7.40 -0.10 -14.45
C ILE A 100 -7.71 -1.32 -15.32
N THR A 101 -7.05 -1.45 -16.49
CA THR A 101 -7.24 -2.59 -17.39
C THR A 101 -6.88 -3.93 -16.73
N ARG A 102 -5.78 -3.98 -15.96
CA ARG A 102 -5.33 -5.20 -15.26
C ARG A 102 -6.30 -5.67 -14.16
N HIS A 103 -6.99 -4.73 -13.52
CA HIS A 103 -7.85 -5.02 -12.37
C HIS A 103 -9.35 -4.87 -12.66
N GLU A 104 -9.75 -4.43 -13.85
CA GLU A 104 -11.15 -4.23 -14.23
C GLU A 104 -11.98 -5.50 -14.00
N GLY A 105 -13.15 -5.34 -13.39
CA GLY A 105 -14.07 -6.45 -13.13
C GLY A 105 -13.60 -7.46 -12.07
N LYS A 106 -12.36 -7.38 -11.57
CA LYS A 106 -11.92 -8.18 -10.44
C LYS A 106 -12.73 -7.76 -9.21
N ALA A 107 -13.47 -8.71 -8.64
CA ALA A 107 -14.15 -8.52 -7.36
C ALA A 107 -13.14 -7.92 -6.36
N ALA A 108 -13.61 -7.11 -5.41
CA ALA A 108 -12.74 -6.81 -4.27
C ALA A 108 -12.31 -8.18 -3.72
N ASP A 109 -11.00 -8.42 -3.58
CA ASP A 109 -10.56 -9.62 -2.88
C ASP A 109 -11.36 -9.63 -1.57
N PRO A 110 -11.99 -10.77 -1.21
CA PRO A 110 -12.69 -10.84 0.06
C PRO A 110 -11.69 -10.34 1.10
N GLU A 111 -12.05 -9.29 1.86
CA GLU A 111 -11.11 -8.74 2.83
C GLU A 111 -10.61 -9.92 3.65
N PRO A 112 -9.30 -10.22 3.60
CA PRO A 112 -8.78 -11.44 4.19
C PRO A 112 -9.22 -11.42 5.65
N THR A 113 -9.97 -12.45 6.06
CA THR A 113 -10.50 -12.50 7.41
C THR A 113 -9.33 -12.78 8.34
N VAL A 114 -8.72 -11.71 8.85
CA VAL A 114 -7.58 -11.83 9.75
C VAL A 114 -8.10 -12.22 11.13
N VAL A 115 -7.84 -13.47 11.53
CA VAL A 115 -8.22 -13.96 12.86
C VAL A 115 -7.32 -13.29 13.91
N MET A 116 -7.95 -12.62 14.88
CA MET A 116 -7.28 -11.97 16.01
C MET A 116 -7.98 -12.30 17.35
N PRO A 117 -7.24 -12.79 18.37
CA PRO A 117 -5.84 -13.18 18.32
C PRO A 117 -5.64 -14.44 17.45
N PRO A 118 -4.45 -14.63 16.84
CA PRO A 118 -4.13 -15.88 16.16
C PRO A 118 -4.08 -17.03 17.17
N LYS A 119 -4.39 -18.25 16.75
CA LYS A 119 -4.15 -19.42 17.60
C LYS A 119 -2.65 -19.69 17.66
N TRP A 120 -2.17 -20.11 18.83
CA TRP A 120 -0.76 -20.49 19.04
C TRP A 120 -0.24 -21.46 17.98
N PHE A 121 -1.04 -22.48 17.63
CA PHE A 121 -0.69 -23.48 16.62
C PHE A 121 -0.50 -22.90 15.21
N ASP A 122 -1.12 -21.75 14.90
CA ASP A 122 -0.91 -21.08 13.61
C ASP A 122 0.40 -20.29 13.63
N LEU A 123 0.72 -19.65 14.76
CA LEU A 123 2.01 -18.94 14.93
C LEU A 123 3.22 -19.89 14.88
N SER A 124 3.08 -21.14 15.32
CA SER A 124 4.17 -22.12 15.26
C SER A 124 4.53 -22.54 13.83
N LYS A 125 3.61 -22.35 12.86
CA LYS A 125 3.83 -22.60 11.43
C LYS A 125 4.42 -21.41 10.67
N ASN A 126 4.95 -20.41 11.38
CA ASN A 126 5.53 -19.23 10.77
C ASN A 126 6.66 -19.60 9.80
N ILE A 127 6.73 -18.87 8.68
CA ILE A 127 7.83 -18.95 7.72
C ILE A 127 8.96 -17.98 8.07
N HIS A 128 8.69 -17.00 8.92
CA HIS A 128 9.68 -16.08 9.46
C HIS A 128 9.19 -15.38 10.73
N ARG A 129 10.12 -14.99 11.60
CA ARG A 129 9.84 -14.23 12.82
C ARG A 129 11.07 -13.48 13.29
N GLY A 130 10.87 -12.33 13.90
CA GLY A 130 11.97 -11.47 14.35
C GLY A 130 11.50 -10.12 14.85
N HIS A 131 12.43 -9.36 15.43
CA HIS A 131 12.16 -7.98 15.82
C HIS A 131 12.29 -7.06 14.61
N LEU A 132 11.33 -6.15 14.45
CA LEU A 132 11.45 -5.01 13.54
C LEU A 132 11.09 -3.73 14.30
N ARG A 133 11.74 -2.62 13.96
CA ARG A 133 11.22 -1.30 14.32
C ARG A 133 10.12 -0.94 13.33
N LYS A 134 8.96 -0.52 13.83
CA LYS A 134 7.84 -0.05 13.01
C LYS A 134 7.51 1.41 13.29
N GLN A 135 7.14 2.14 12.24
CA GLN A 135 6.56 3.48 12.36
C GLN A 135 5.14 3.40 12.96
N GLY A 136 4.80 4.35 13.83
CA GLY A 136 3.46 4.54 14.36
C GLY A 136 2.51 5.08 13.29
N GLY A 137 1.20 4.85 13.45
CA GLY A 137 0.19 5.29 12.48
C GLY A 137 -0.07 6.79 12.55
N SER A 138 -0.63 7.25 13.67
CA SER A 138 -1.00 8.67 13.86
C SER A 138 0.16 9.56 14.33
N ARG A 139 1.18 8.96 14.96
CA ARG A 139 2.40 9.65 15.39
C ARG A 139 3.59 8.93 14.76
N PRO A 140 4.57 9.64 14.17
CA PRO A 140 5.75 9.05 13.54
C PRO A 140 6.78 8.59 14.59
N SER A 141 6.32 7.95 15.67
CA SER A 141 7.21 7.29 16.62
C SER A 141 7.64 5.93 16.07
N TRP A 142 8.87 5.55 16.35
CA TRP A 142 9.39 4.23 15.98
C TRP A 142 9.39 3.33 17.22
N THR A 143 8.83 2.14 17.08
CA THR A 143 8.74 1.18 18.19
C THR A 143 9.17 -0.20 17.73
N ALA A 144 9.99 -0.89 18.54
CA ALA A 144 10.32 -2.28 18.31
C ALA A 144 9.10 -3.16 18.61
N ARG A 145 8.82 -4.12 17.74
CA ARG A 145 7.81 -5.16 17.94
C ARG A 145 8.37 -6.50 17.45
N TYR A 146 7.89 -7.58 18.03
CA TYR A 146 8.18 -8.92 17.53
C TYR A 146 7.14 -9.28 16.48
N PHE A 147 7.58 -9.62 15.28
CA PHE A 147 6.73 -9.97 14.15
C PHE A 147 6.81 -11.47 13.89
N VAL A 148 5.67 -12.04 13.50
CA VAL A 148 5.55 -13.44 13.10
C VAL A 148 4.77 -13.48 11.79
N LEU A 149 5.43 -13.92 10.72
CA LEU A 149 4.83 -14.09 9.40
C LEU A 149 4.36 -15.54 9.25
N VAL A 150 3.04 -15.70 9.16
CA VAL A 150 2.39 -16.98 8.88
C VAL A 150 1.97 -16.99 7.41
N ASP A 151 2.42 -18.02 6.70
CA ASP A 151 2.02 -18.27 5.30
C ASP A 151 0.78 -19.17 5.25
N GLY A 152 0.17 -19.29 4.07
CA GLY A 152 -1.02 -20.09 3.81
C GLY A 152 -1.96 -19.41 2.82
N ASP A 153 -3.23 -19.79 2.80
CA ASP A 153 -4.23 -19.19 1.89
C ASP A 153 -4.41 -17.67 2.14
N HIS A 154 -4.15 -17.24 3.38
CA HIS A 154 -4.21 -15.84 3.80
C HIS A 154 -2.92 -15.43 4.53
N PRO A 155 -1.82 -15.16 3.80
CA PRO A 155 -0.54 -14.80 4.41
C PRO A 155 -0.70 -13.56 5.27
N THR A 156 -0.32 -13.68 6.53
CA THR A 156 -0.58 -12.65 7.54
C THR A 156 0.63 -12.46 8.43
N MET A 157 1.03 -11.19 8.59
CA MET A 157 2.09 -10.80 9.51
C MET A 157 1.50 -10.25 10.80
N TYR A 158 1.64 -11.01 11.88
CA TYR A 158 1.21 -10.62 13.23
C TYR A 158 2.32 -9.89 13.96
N TYR A 159 1.96 -9.01 14.90
CA TYR A 159 2.95 -8.34 15.75
C TYR A 159 2.55 -8.22 17.22
N PHE A 160 3.57 -8.30 18.05
CA PHE A 160 3.48 -8.42 19.51
C PHE A 160 4.43 -7.43 20.17
N LYS A 161 4.19 -7.13 21.45
CA LYS A 161 5.12 -6.31 22.24
C LYS A 161 6.46 -7.05 22.39
N ASP A 162 6.38 -8.31 22.79
CA ASP A 162 7.47 -9.23 23.08
C ASP A 162 7.22 -10.56 22.35
N ILE A 163 8.14 -11.52 22.46
CA ILE A 163 7.98 -12.84 21.85
C ILE A 163 6.71 -13.50 22.39
N PRO A 164 5.76 -13.96 21.55
CA PRO A 164 4.56 -14.62 22.03
C PRO A 164 4.92 -16.00 22.61
N GLU A 165 4.71 -16.18 23.92
CA GLU A 165 4.99 -17.41 24.64
C GLU A 165 3.70 -18.04 25.21
N GLY A 166 3.56 -19.35 25.04
CA GLY A 166 2.42 -20.11 25.54
C GLY A 166 1.08 -19.73 24.90
N HIS A 167 -0.01 -19.94 25.65
CA HIS A 167 -1.37 -19.77 25.15
C HIS A 167 -1.95 -18.36 25.38
N SER A 168 -1.25 -17.49 26.13
CA SER A 168 -1.70 -16.11 26.41
C SER A 168 -1.08 -15.12 25.42
N ILE A 169 -1.67 -15.05 24.24
CA ILE A 169 -1.15 -14.25 23.13
C ILE A 169 -1.77 -12.85 23.14
N HIS A 170 -1.01 -11.86 23.59
CA HIS A 170 -1.39 -10.45 23.47
C HIS A 170 -1.00 -9.88 22.10
N CYS A 171 -1.74 -10.31 21.07
CA CYS A 171 -1.58 -9.81 19.71
C CYS A 171 -1.94 -8.31 19.65
N LEU A 172 -1.02 -7.47 19.16
CA LEU A 172 -1.23 -6.03 19.03
C LEU A 172 -1.77 -5.63 17.66
N GLY A 173 -1.72 -6.54 16.70
CA GLY A 173 -2.29 -6.35 15.37
C GLY A 173 -1.73 -7.33 14.37
N ALA A 174 -2.31 -7.25 13.18
CA ALA A 174 -2.02 -8.14 12.09
C ALA A 174 -2.11 -7.37 10.76
N ILE A 175 -1.35 -7.82 9.78
CA ILE A 175 -1.23 -7.21 8.47
C ILE A 175 -1.45 -8.33 7.46
N ALA A 176 -2.60 -8.31 6.80
CA ALA A 176 -2.82 -9.19 5.67
C ALA A 176 -1.92 -8.77 4.50
N LEU A 177 -1.27 -9.74 3.88
CA LEU A 177 -0.30 -9.50 2.81
C LEU A 177 -0.84 -9.79 1.42
N ALA A 178 -1.97 -10.52 1.32
CA ALA A 178 -2.68 -10.70 0.07
C ALA A 178 -3.08 -9.34 -0.52
N GLY A 179 -2.64 -9.07 -1.76
CA GLY A 179 -2.86 -7.80 -2.45
C GLY A 179 -2.10 -6.60 -1.87
N ALA A 180 -1.23 -6.81 -0.87
CA ALA A 180 -0.37 -5.75 -0.35
C ALA A 180 0.83 -5.54 -1.29
N THR A 181 1.33 -4.30 -1.38
CA THR A 181 2.53 -3.98 -2.16
C THR A 181 3.75 -3.87 -1.24
N LEU A 182 4.81 -4.61 -1.54
CA LEU A 182 6.10 -4.51 -0.86
C LEU A 182 6.97 -3.44 -1.52
N VAL A 183 7.48 -2.50 -0.72
CA VAL A 183 8.41 -1.45 -1.13
C VAL A 183 9.75 -1.67 -0.44
N THR A 184 10.78 -1.99 -1.20
CA THR A 184 12.12 -2.38 -0.69
C THR A 184 13.14 -1.24 -0.76
N ALA A 185 12.71 -0.01 -1.01
CA ALA A 185 13.60 1.14 -1.05
C ALA A 185 12.88 2.30 -0.37
N ILE A 186 13.42 2.73 0.77
CA ILE A 186 12.92 3.87 1.53
C ILE A 186 14.08 4.86 1.65
N ASP A 187 13.89 6.06 1.11
CA ASP A 187 14.93 7.08 1.04
C ASP A 187 15.54 7.38 2.41
N GLY A 188 16.87 7.38 2.45
CA GLY A 188 17.65 7.68 3.66
C GLY A 188 17.62 6.61 4.74
N ARG A 189 17.10 5.40 4.46
CA ARG A 189 17.02 4.29 5.43
C ARG A 189 17.41 2.94 4.81
N PRO A 190 18.69 2.53 4.89
CA PRO A 190 19.25 1.40 4.13
C PRO A 190 18.64 0.03 4.47
N HIS A 191 18.08 -0.16 5.68
CA HIS A 191 17.44 -1.41 6.10
C HIS A 191 15.92 -1.25 6.30
N ALA A 192 15.33 -0.23 5.69
CA ALA A 192 13.89 0.01 5.79
C ALA A 192 13.14 -0.44 4.55
N PHE A 193 11.93 -0.93 4.78
CA PHE A 193 10.98 -1.32 3.76
C PHE A 193 9.58 -0.95 4.21
N SER A 194 8.62 -1.01 3.30
CA SER A 194 7.21 -0.82 3.67
C SER A 194 6.29 -1.83 3.03
N ILE A 195 5.21 -2.16 3.74
CA ILE A 195 4.10 -2.94 3.24
C ILE A 195 2.92 -1.99 3.10
N MET A 196 2.49 -1.77 1.87
CA MET A 196 1.34 -0.95 1.55
C MET A 196 0.10 -1.83 1.42
N THR A 197 -0.80 -1.68 2.36
CA THR A 197 -2.17 -2.21 2.27
C THR A 197 -3.08 -1.15 1.69
N ARG A 198 -4.34 -1.50 1.42
CA ARG A 198 -5.38 -0.52 1.02
C ARG A 198 -5.40 0.69 1.96
N ASP A 199 -5.45 0.46 3.26
CA ASP A 199 -5.78 1.50 4.24
C ASP A 199 -4.57 2.05 5.00
N ARG A 200 -3.38 1.48 4.79
CA ARG A 200 -2.18 1.87 5.53
C ARG A 200 -0.88 1.49 4.85
N GLN A 201 0.09 2.40 4.93
CA GLN A 201 1.50 2.14 4.69
C GLN A 201 2.18 1.81 6.03
N TYR A 202 2.68 0.58 6.16
CA TYR A 202 3.47 0.15 7.30
C TYR A 202 4.95 0.23 6.95
N VAL A 203 5.68 1.16 7.58
CA VAL A 203 7.13 1.27 7.39
C VAL A 203 7.85 0.53 8.51
N PHE A 204 8.82 -0.28 8.13
CA PHE A 204 9.65 -1.10 8.99
C PHE A 204 11.12 -0.76 8.79
N GLU A 205 11.93 -1.07 9.80
CA GLU A 205 13.38 -1.00 9.76
C GLU A 205 13.94 -2.23 10.47
N ALA A 206 14.69 -3.03 9.71
CA ALA A 206 15.42 -4.21 10.16
C ALA A 206 16.71 -3.80 10.89
N THR A 207 17.30 -4.74 11.65
CA THR A 207 18.49 -4.44 12.45
C THR A 207 19.74 -4.23 11.61
N ASP A 208 19.89 -5.00 10.56
CA ASP A 208 21.04 -5.05 9.67
C ASP A 208 20.63 -5.57 8.27
N ASP A 209 21.60 -5.65 7.35
CA ASP A 209 21.34 -6.13 6.00
C ASP A 209 20.90 -7.59 5.96
N ALA A 210 21.42 -8.47 6.83
CA ALA A 210 21.04 -9.87 6.83
C ALA A 210 19.57 -10.05 7.27
N ASP A 211 19.15 -9.36 8.35
CA ASP A 211 17.76 -9.31 8.81
C ASP A 211 16.85 -8.71 7.73
N TYR A 212 17.28 -7.61 7.11
CA TYR A 212 16.58 -6.98 6.00
C TYR A 212 16.34 -7.95 4.83
N GLN A 213 17.39 -8.60 4.32
CA GLN A 213 17.27 -9.54 3.20
C GLN A 213 16.39 -10.74 3.57
N ALA A 214 16.46 -11.23 4.81
CA ALA A 214 15.61 -12.32 5.28
C ALA A 214 14.13 -11.94 5.23
N TRP A 215 13.77 -10.76 5.75
CA TRP A 215 12.40 -10.23 5.68
C TRP A 215 11.94 -10.00 4.24
N ILE A 216 12.75 -9.36 3.40
CA ILE A 216 12.38 -9.10 2.00
C ILE A 216 12.14 -10.41 1.23
N THR A 217 12.96 -11.43 1.46
CA THR A 217 12.83 -12.72 0.77
C THR A 217 11.48 -13.37 1.04
N VAL A 218 11.09 -13.49 2.31
CA VAL A 218 9.82 -14.13 2.68
C VAL A 218 8.61 -13.27 2.32
N LEU A 219 8.72 -11.94 2.43
CA LEU A 219 7.64 -11.02 2.09
C LEU A 219 7.34 -11.01 0.59
N ARG A 220 8.35 -11.14 -0.28
CA ARG A 220 8.15 -11.25 -1.74
C ARG A 220 7.24 -12.41 -2.13
N GLY A 221 7.34 -13.55 -1.43
CA GLY A 221 6.44 -14.69 -1.64
C GLY A 221 5.05 -14.48 -1.04
N ALA A 222 4.97 -13.75 0.07
CA ALA A 222 3.72 -13.51 0.79
C ALA A 222 2.83 -12.41 0.18
N THR A 223 3.41 -11.45 -0.56
CA THR A 223 2.69 -10.31 -1.17
C THR A 223 2.31 -10.49 -2.65
N ALA A 224 2.67 -11.62 -3.27
CA ALA A 224 2.37 -11.84 -4.68
C ALA A 224 0.86 -12.03 -4.93
N GLU A 225 0.29 -11.27 -5.88
CA GLU A 225 -1.14 -11.35 -6.27
C GLU A 225 -1.51 -12.70 -6.92
N GLU A 226 -0.55 -13.37 -7.54
CA GLU A 226 -0.72 -14.65 -8.21
C GLU A 226 0.27 -15.65 -7.63
N ARG A 227 -0.23 -16.56 -6.80
CA ARG A 227 0.50 -17.78 -6.45
C ARG A 227 0.27 -18.75 -7.58
N ALA A 228 1.34 -19.13 -8.29
CA ALA A 228 1.26 -20.21 -9.26
C ALA A 228 0.76 -21.47 -8.52
N GLU A 229 -0.35 -22.03 -8.98
CA GLU A 229 -0.79 -23.38 -8.60
C GLU A 229 0.28 -24.42 -8.95
#